data_AF-Q570D2-F1
#
_entry.id   AF-Q570D2-F1
#
_cell.length_a   1.000
_cell.length_b   1.000
_cell.length_c   1.000
_cell.angle_alpha   90.00
_cell.angle_beta   90.00
_cell.angle_gamma   90.00
#
_symmetry.space_group_name_H-M   'P 1'
#
loop_
_entity.id
_entity.type
_entity.pdbx_description
1 polymer ?
#
loop_
_entity_poly.entity_id
_entity_poly.type
_entity_poly.pdbx_seq_one_letter_code
_entity_poly.pdbx_strand_id
1 'polypeptide(L)' 'AFVKLHNAGKKEEDPLKDIKDPKQFLVASVSRLSSASPGRYPQIIGENLEQANQTALIQLCNAYNCGIA' A
#
# COMPACT_ATOMS: atom_id res chain seq x y z
N ALA A 1 33.22 34.55 -0.73
CA ALA A 1 33.28 33.08 -0.66
C ALA A 1 31.86 32.54 -0.80
N PHE A 2 31.62 31.56 -1.70
CA PHE A 2 30.30 31.00 -1.96
C PHE A 2 30.09 29.80 -1.02
N VAL A 3 29.13 29.88 -0.09
CA VAL A 3 28.81 28.78 0.83
C VAL A 3 27.80 27.86 0.14
N LYS A 4 28.19 26.63 -0.19
CA LYS A 4 27.26 25.60 -0.66
C LYS A 4 26.39 25.17 0.52
N LEU A 5 25.13 25.61 0.54
CA LEU A 5 24.11 25.10 1.45
C LEU A 5 23.90 23.60 1.15
N HIS A 6 24.22 22.73 2.10
CA HIS A 6 24.27 21.26 1.95
C HIS A 6 22.94 20.62 1.47
N ASN A 7 21.83 21.35 1.63
CA ASN A 7 20.49 20.92 1.20
C ASN A 7 19.94 21.75 0.02
N ALA A 8 20.62 22.83 -0.39
CA ALA A 8 20.18 23.63 -1.54
C ALA A 8 20.55 22.88 -2.83
N GLY A 9 19.55 22.25 -3.46
CA GLY A 9 19.72 21.50 -4.70
C GLY A 9 19.79 19.98 -4.54
N LYS A 10 19.57 19.44 -3.32
CA LYS A 10 19.30 18.01 -3.19
C LYS A 10 17.96 17.71 -3.87
N LYS A 11 18.03 17.00 -4.98
CA LYS A 11 16.85 16.44 -5.63
C LYS A 11 16.34 15.35 -4.69
N GLU A 12 15.15 15.53 -4.13
CA GLU A 12 14.49 14.45 -3.39
C GLU A 12 14.19 13.35 -4.39
N GLU A 13 15.00 12.31 -4.32
CA GLU A 13 14.79 11.12 -5.12
C GLU A 13 13.71 10.29 -4.45
N ASP A 14 12.74 9.84 -5.26
CA ASP A 14 11.72 8.92 -4.78
C ASP A 14 12.41 7.66 -4.22
N PRO A 15 12.15 7.27 -2.96
CA PRO A 15 12.71 6.04 -2.39
C PRO A 15 12.06 4.77 -2.96
N LEU A 16 10.95 4.88 -3.69
CA LEU A 16 10.14 3.78 -4.19
C LEU A 16 10.10 3.71 -5.73
N LYS A 17 11.22 4.04 -6.39
CA LYS A 17 11.36 4.06 -7.86
C LYS A 17 10.98 2.74 -8.54
N ASP A 18 11.12 1.63 -7.83
CA ASP A 18 10.86 0.28 -8.37
C ASP A 18 9.36 -0.07 -8.40
N ILE A 19 8.52 0.69 -7.70
CA ILE A 19 7.07 0.46 -7.68
C ILE A 19 6.46 1.05 -8.94
N LYS A 20 6.18 0.18 -9.90
CA LYS A 20 5.52 0.55 -11.17
C LYS A 20 4.01 0.65 -11.07
N ASP A 21 3.40 -0.24 -10.28
CA ASP A 21 1.95 -0.23 -10.02
C ASP A 21 1.71 -0.10 -8.51
N PRO A 22 1.29 1.08 -8.03
CA PRO A 22 1.03 1.30 -6.60
C PRO A 22 -0.15 0.49 -6.10
N LYS A 23 -1.15 0.18 -6.94
CA LYS A 23 -2.33 -0.60 -6.55
C LYS A 23 -1.94 -2.06 -6.32
N GLN A 24 -1.16 -2.63 -7.23
CA GLN A 24 -0.63 -3.98 -7.08
C GLN A 24 0.22 -4.09 -5.81
N PHE A 25 1.12 -3.14 -5.59
CA PHE A 25 2.00 -3.15 -4.41
C PHE A 25 1.20 -3.07 -3.10
N LEU A 26 0.18 -2.23 -3.05
CA LEU A 26 -0.71 -2.10 -1.89
C LEU A 26 -1.40 -3.44 -1.59
N VAL A 27 -2.07 -4.04 -2.58
CA VAL A 27 -2.83 -5.27 -2.37
C VAL A 27 -1.91 -6.42 -1.98
N ALA A 28 -0.75 -6.56 -2.62
CA ALA A 28 0.23 -7.59 -2.28
C ALA A 28 0.74 -7.44 -0.84
N SER A 29 0.99 -6.21 -0.40
CA SER A 29 1.43 -5.91 0.97
C SER A 29 0.35 -6.23 2.00
N VAL A 30 -0.90 -5.84 1.73
CA VAL A 30 -2.04 -6.13 2.61
C VAL A 30 -2.32 -7.64 2.67
N SER A 31 -2.28 -8.34 1.53
CA SER A 31 -2.46 -9.79 1.47
C SER A 31 -1.39 -10.53 2.27
N ARG A 32 -0.12 -10.13 2.15
CA ARG A 32 0.99 -10.68 2.93
C ARG A 32 0.81 -10.43 4.42
N LEU A 33 0.39 -9.22 4.80
CA LEU A 33 0.13 -8.85 6.19
C LEU A 33 -1.02 -9.67 6.79
N SER A 34 -2.09 -9.85 6.02
CA SER A 34 -3.24 -10.68 6.40
C SER A 34 -2.84 -12.14 6.60
N SER A 35 -2.04 -12.67 5.66
CA SER A 35 -1.54 -14.05 5.74
C SER A 35 -0.65 -14.28 6.96
N ALA A 36 0.05 -13.26 7.44
CA ALA A 36 0.86 -13.32 8.66
C ALA A 36 0.03 -13.28 9.95
N SER A 37 -1.24 -12.87 9.90
CA SER A 37 -2.16 -12.87 11.05
C SER A 37 -3.59 -13.19 10.59
N PRO A 38 -3.86 -14.46 10.25
CA PRO A 38 -5.14 -14.88 9.69
C PRO A 38 -6.32 -14.49 10.57
N GLY A 39 -7.42 -14.06 9.97
CA GLY A 39 -8.67 -13.74 10.67
C GLY A 39 -8.72 -12.38 11.38
N ARG A 40 -7.58 -11.71 11.61
CA ARG A 40 -7.57 -10.39 12.27
C ARG A 40 -7.96 -9.25 11.34
N TYR A 41 -7.40 -9.25 10.13
CA TYR A 41 -7.58 -8.17 9.17
C TYR A 41 -8.96 -8.13 8.51
N PRO A 42 -9.60 -9.26 8.17
CA PRO A 42 -10.99 -9.25 7.68
C PRO A 42 -11.96 -8.54 8.63
N GLN A 43 -11.83 -8.79 9.94
CA GLN A 43 -12.69 -8.15 10.94
C GLN A 43 -12.44 -6.64 11.05
N ILE A 44 -11.17 -6.22 11.13
CA ILE A 44 -10.81 -4.80 11.22
C ILE A 44 -11.30 -4.03 9.99
N ILE A 45 -11.17 -4.61 8.80
CA ILE A 45 -11.65 -4.01 7.55
C ILE A 45 -13.17 -3.86 7.58
N GLY A 46 -13.89 -4.89 8.03
CA GLY A 46 -15.35 -4.85 8.15
C GLY A 46 -15.85 -3.78 9.12
N GLU A 47 -15.14 -3.58 10.24
CA GLU A 47 -15.55 -2.63 11.30
C GLU A 47 -15.17 -1.17 10.99
N ASN A 48 -14.09 -0.92 10.25
CA ASN A 48 -13.52 0.43 10.10
C ASN A 48 -13.66 1.01 8.69
N LEU A 49 -13.95 0.20 7.68
CA LEU A 49 -14.00 0.64 6.30
C LEU A 49 -15.46 0.80 5.84
N GLU A 50 -15.77 1.89 5.15
CA GLU A 50 -17.11 2.09 4.59
C GLU A 50 -17.45 1.00 3.55
N GLN A 51 -18.73 0.65 3.42
CA GLN A 51 -19.19 -0.43 2.54
C GLN A 51 -18.74 -0.27 1.07
N ALA A 52 -18.71 0.97 0.57
CA ALA A 52 -18.24 1.28 -0.79
C ALA A 52 -16.75 0.93 -0.95
N ASN A 53 -15.94 1.27 0.06
CA ASN A 53 -14.50 1.02 0.07
C ASN A 53 -14.19 -0.46 0.29
N GLN A 54 -15.00 -1.19 1.08
CA GLN A 54 -14.89 -2.65 1.20
C GLN A 54 -15.11 -3.34 -0.15
N THR A 55 -16.13 -2.90 -0.89
CA THR A 55 -16.46 -3.44 -2.22
C THR A 55 -15.32 -3.17 -3.20
N ALA A 56 -14.79 -1.94 -3.21
CA ALA A 56 -13.65 -1.57 -4.03
C ALA A 56 -12.39 -2.39 -3.68
N LEU A 57 -12.14 -2.62 -2.40
CA LEU A 57 -11.01 -3.44 -1.94
C LEU A 57 -11.12 -4.89 -2.43
N ILE A 58 -12.31 -5.50 -2.34
CA ILE A 58 -12.56 -6.85 -2.85
C ILE A 58 -12.35 -6.93 -4.37
N GLN A 59 -12.87 -5.94 -5.11
CA GLN A 59 -12.64 -5.85 -6.55
C GLN A 59 -11.15 -5.74 -6.89
N LEU A 60 -10.41 -4.94 -6.12
CA LEU A 60 -8.96 -4.78 -6.28
C LEU A 60 -8.22 -6.08 -5.96
N CYS A 61 -8.59 -6.77 -4.89
CA CYS A 61 -8.06 -8.09 -4.52
C CYS A 61 -8.26 -9.12 -5.64
N ASN A 62 -9.46 -9.15 -6.23
CA ASN A 62 -9.78 -10.03 -7.35
C ASN A 62 -8.99 -9.67 -8.62
N ALA A 63 -8.83 -8.38 -8.92
CA ALA A 63 -8.08 -7.91 -10.10
C ALA A 63 -6.61 -8.33 -10.06
N TYR A 64 -6.01 -8.40 -8.87
CA TYR A 64 -4.61 -8.76 -8.67
C TYR A 64 -4.40 -10.18 -8.11
N ASN A 65 -5.46 -11.02 -8.06
CA ASN A 65 -5.44 -12.39 -7.52
C ASN A 65 -4.80 -12.52 -6.11
N CYS A 66 -5.04 -11.53 -5.26
CA CYS A 66 -4.46 -11.46 -3.92
C CYS A 66 -5.59 -11.47 -2.88
N GLY A 67 -5.68 -12.53 -2.08
CA GLY A 67 -6.70 -12.67 -1.03
C GLY A 67 -6.26 -12.06 0.31
N ILE A 68 -7.22 -11.54 1.06
CA ILE A 68 -7.06 -11.13 2.46
C ILE A 68 -7.60 -12.28 3.31
N ALA A 69 -6.72 -12.96 4.06
CA ALA A 69 -7.00 -14.15 4.89
C ALA A 69 -7.24 -13.83 6.37
#